data_AF-A0A414SK69-F1
#
_entry.id   AF-A0A414SK69-F1
#
_cell.length_a   1.000
_cell.length_b   1.000
_cell.length_c   1.000
_cell.angle_alpha   90.00
_cell.angle_beta   90.00
_cell.angle_gamma   90.00
#
_symmetry.space_group_name_H-M   'P 1'
#
loop_
_entity.id
_entity.type
_entity.pdbx_description
1 polymer ?
#
loop_
_entity_poly.entity_id
_entity_poly.type
_entity_poly.pdbx_seq_one_letter_code
_entity_poly.pdbx_strand_id
1 'polypeptide(L)'
;MFKLSSIKVGMKYQDVRNEIIKSNNLVMSCLPAFCNSNYDVAKNLDTKEKVYVLRDYDTGIITDVTTDYYKAVNAETAQRNISEILYNNGY
;
A
#
# COMPACT_ATOMS: atom_id res chain seq x y z
N MET A 1 6.03 20.97 -1.61
CA MET A 1 5.94 19.66 -2.28
C MET A 1 5.82 18.59 -1.19
N PHE A 2 4.76 17.80 -1.22
CA PHE A 2 4.54 16.73 -0.24
C PHE A 2 5.61 15.64 -0.39
N LYS A 3 6.05 15.04 0.71
CA LYS A 3 7.08 13.97 0.71
C LYS A 3 6.49 12.70 1.30
N LEU A 4 6.78 11.54 0.70
CA LEU A 4 6.29 10.26 1.22
C LEU A 4 6.77 9.99 2.65
N SER A 5 8.00 10.39 2.98
CA SER A 5 8.55 10.31 4.34
C SER A 5 7.84 11.18 5.39
N SER A 6 6.94 12.09 4.98
CA SER A 6 6.13 12.86 5.91
C SER A 6 4.85 12.15 6.35
N ILE A 7 4.47 11.03 5.70
CA ILE A 7 3.32 10.21 6.09
C ILE A 7 3.64 9.51 7.41
N LYS A 8 2.75 9.64 8.41
CA LYS A 8 2.95 9.10 9.76
C LYS A 8 1.67 8.48 10.33
N VAL A 9 1.85 7.57 11.28
CA VAL A 9 0.77 7.05 12.12
C VAL A 9 0.04 8.19 12.83
N GLY A 10 -1.29 8.08 12.92
CA GLY A 10 -2.17 9.09 13.50
C GLY A 10 -2.69 10.15 12.53
N MET A 11 -2.14 10.24 11.32
CA MET A 11 -2.68 11.12 10.27
C MET A 11 -3.98 10.56 9.70
N LYS A 12 -4.89 11.42 9.25
CA LYS A 12 -6.04 11.00 8.45
C LYS A 12 -5.58 10.58 7.06
N TYR A 13 -5.94 9.37 6.66
CA TYR A 13 -5.65 8.84 5.34
C TYR A 13 -6.14 9.76 4.22
N GLN A 14 -7.33 10.36 4.37
CA GLN A 14 -7.90 11.25 3.37
C GLN A 14 -7.06 12.51 3.15
N ASP A 15 -6.46 13.06 4.19
CA ASP A 15 -5.62 14.26 4.09
C ASP A 15 -4.34 13.94 3.31
N VAL A 16 -3.70 12.80 3.63
CA VAL A 16 -2.55 12.29 2.88
C VAL A 16 -2.90 12.04 1.42
N ARG A 17 -4.04 11.40 1.15
CA ARG A 17 -4.51 11.11 -0.21
C ARG A 17 -4.76 12.40 -1.00
N ASN A 18 -5.33 13.42 -0.38
CA ASN A 18 -5.57 14.73 -0.99
C ASN A 18 -4.25 15.40 -1.39
N GLU A 19 -3.21 15.34 -0.54
CA GLU A 19 -1.89 15.89 -0.87
C GLU A 19 -1.19 15.12 -2.00
N ILE A 20 -1.38 13.81 -2.06
CA ILE A 20 -0.87 12.98 -3.17
C ILE A 20 -1.56 13.34 -4.48
N ILE A 21 -2.89 13.51 -4.50
CA ILE A 21 -3.64 13.88 -5.73
C ILE A 21 -3.22 15.24 -6.29
N LYS A 22 -2.84 16.19 -5.42
CA LYS A 22 -2.32 17.50 -5.83
C LYS A 22 -0.89 17.44 -6.38
N SER A 23 -0.20 16.31 -6.22
CA SER A 23 1.19 16.13 -6.63
C SER A 23 1.28 15.54 -8.04
N ASN A 24 2.20 16.04 -8.86
CA ASN A 24 2.33 15.59 -10.26
C ASN A 24 3.05 14.24 -10.40
N ASN A 25 3.80 13.82 -9.38
CA ASN A 25 4.69 12.66 -9.43
C ASN A 25 4.43 11.65 -8.31
N LEU A 26 3.40 11.85 -7.49
CA LEU A 26 3.02 10.90 -6.44
C LEU A 26 1.74 10.19 -6.84
N VAL A 27 1.68 8.90 -6.56
CA VAL A 27 0.48 8.08 -6.76
C VAL A 27 0.21 7.26 -5.51
N MET A 28 -1.07 7.00 -5.24
CA MET A 28 -1.50 6.12 -4.16
C MET A 28 -2.53 5.14 -4.67
N SER A 29 -2.34 3.85 -4.40
CA SER A 29 -3.23 2.78 -4.85
C SER A 29 -3.24 1.62 -3.86
N CYS A 30 -4.28 0.78 -3.94
CA CYS A 30 -4.27 -0.50 -3.25
C CYS A 30 -3.13 -1.38 -3.79
N LEU A 31 -2.60 -2.27 -2.96
CA LEU A 31 -1.76 -3.36 -3.44
C LEU A 31 -2.59 -4.32 -4.32
N PRO A 32 -1.97 -5.04 -5.27
CA PRO A 32 -2.67 -6.06 -6.05
C PRO A 32 -3.36 -7.09 -5.15
N ALA A 33 -4.53 -7.58 -5.57
CA ALA A 33 -5.34 -8.51 -4.76
C ALA A 33 -4.57 -9.78 -4.35
N PHE A 34 -3.66 -10.28 -5.20
CA PHE A 34 -2.84 -11.44 -4.90
C PHE A 34 -1.86 -11.21 -3.73
N CYS A 35 -1.57 -9.97 -3.35
CA CYS A 35 -0.74 -9.66 -2.18
C CYS A 35 -1.44 -9.94 -0.84
N ASN A 36 -2.75 -10.22 -0.87
CA ASN A 36 -3.59 -10.49 0.31
C ASN A 36 -3.33 -9.51 1.47
N SER A 37 -3.37 -8.21 1.15
CA SER A 37 -2.97 -7.15 2.06
C SER A 37 -3.97 -6.00 2.07
N ASN A 38 -4.13 -5.40 3.25
CA ASN A 38 -4.92 -4.19 3.47
C ASN A 38 -4.08 -2.90 3.39
N TYR A 39 -2.78 -3.01 3.08
CA TYR A 39 -1.94 -1.84 2.86
C TYR A 39 -2.22 -1.23 1.48
N ASP A 40 -2.25 0.09 1.45
CA ASP A 40 -2.08 0.85 0.23
C ASP A 40 -0.60 1.16 0.01
N VAL A 41 -0.22 1.37 -1.24
CA VAL A 41 1.12 1.84 -1.61
C VAL A 41 1.03 3.28 -2.10
N ALA A 42 1.81 4.16 -1.47
CA ALA A 42 2.13 5.48 -1.97
C ALA A 42 3.51 5.43 -2.65
N LYS A 43 3.62 5.91 -3.89
CA LYS A 43 4.83 5.80 -4.71
C LYS A 43 5.19 7.13 -5.35
N ASN A 44 6.48 7.44 -5.35
CA ASN A 44 7.06 8.51 -6.15
C ASN A 44 7.46 7.95 -7.53
N LEU A 45 6.93 8.54 -8.60
CA LEU A 45 7.15 8.08 -9.97
C LEU A 45 8.56 8.41 -10.48
N ASP A 46 9.17 9.49 -9.99
CA ASP A 46 10.51 9.94 -10.39
C ASP A 46 11.58 9.11 -9.69
N THR A 47 11.51 9.01 -8.36
CA THR A 47 12.54 8.35 -7.52
C THR A 47 12.31 6.86 -7.31
N LYS A 48 11.11 6.36 -7.64
CA LYS A 48 10.64 4.99 -7.36
C LYS A 48 10.53 4.65 -5.87
N GLU A 49 10.67 5.61 -4.97
CA GLU A 49 10.40 5.45 -3.53
C GLU A 49 8.98 4.97 -3.30
N LYS A 50 8.80 4.06 -2.35
CA LYS A 50 7.51 3.51 -1.95
C LYS A 50 7.36 3.55 -0.44
N VAL A 51 6.17 3.88 0.02
CA VAL A 51 5.74 3.77 1.40
C VAL A 51 4.41 3.03 1.40
N TYR A 52 4.28 2.04 2.27
CA TYR A 52 3.06 1.28 2.48
C TYR A 52 2.32 1.85 3.68
N VAL A 53 1.02 2.05 3.53
CA VAL A 53 0.16 2.73 4.49
C VAL A 53 -1.00 1.82 4.83
N LEU A 54 -1.12 1.45 6.11
CA LEU A 54 -2.29 0.78 6.64
C LEU A 54 -3.17 1.81 7.34
N ARG A 55 -4.48 1.77 7.06
CA ARG A 55 -5.46 2.56 7.78
C ARG A 55 -6.43 1.67 8.51
N ASP A 56 -6.95 2.19 9.60
CA ASP A 56 -8.20 1.74 10.18
C ASP A 56 -9.35 2.19 9.25
N TYR A 57 -10.21 1.26 8.83
CA TYR A 57 -11.26 1.55 7.86
C TYR A 57 -12.44 2.32 8.45
N ASP A 58 -12.68 2.20 9.76
CA ASP A 58 -13.81 2.85 10.44
C ASP A 58 -13.51 4.33 10.72
N THR A 59 -12.28 4.61 11.17
CA THR A 59 -11.84 5.95 11.55
C THR A 59 -11.10 6.69 10.43
N GLY A 60 -10.57 5.95 9.45
CA GLY A 60 -9.71 6.48 8.39
C GLY A 60 -8.34 6.95 8.89
N ILE A 61 -7.95 6.60 10.11
CA ILE A 61 -6.66 6.96 10.69
C ILE A 61 -5.59 5.97 10.23
N ILE A 62 -4.42 6.49 9.86
CA ILE A 62 -3.25 5.68 9.53
C ILE A 62 -2.74 5.00 10.80
N THR A 63 -2.72 3.67 10.80
CA THR A 63 -2.32 2.83 11.94
C THR A 63 -0.94 2.22 11.77
N ASP A 64 -0.45 2.06 10.54
CA ASP A 64 0.93 1.66 10.27
C ASP A 64 1.47 2.33 9.02
N VAL A 65 2.78 2.61 9.03
CA VAL A 65 3.54 3.11 7.89
C VAL A 65 4.84 2.35 7.83
N THR A 66 5.15 1.75 6.68
CA THR A 66 6.38 0.97 6.50
C THR A 66 6.96 1.15 5.10
N THR A 67 8.27 1.04 4.97
CA THR A 67 8.96 0.89 3.69
C THR A 67 9.29 -0.57 3.36
N ASP A 68 9.14 -1.47 4.34
CA ASP A 68 9.34 -2.90 4.16
C ASP A 68 8.16 -3.53 3.44
N TYR A 69 8.42 -4.04 2.25
CA TYR A 69 7.45 -4.75 1.42
C TYR A 69 6.94 -6.04 2.08
N TYR A 70 7.80 -6.79 2.76
CA TYR A 70 7.41 -8.07 3.36
C TYR A 70 6.52 -7.91 4.59
N LYS A 71 6.62 -6.77 5.28
CA LYS A 71 5.65 -6.39 6.31
C LYS A 71 4.29 -6.02 5.72
N ALA A 72 4.30 -5.36 4.55
CA ALA A 72 3.10 -4.90 3.89
C ALA A 72 2.37 -6.00 3.10
N VAL A 73 2.98 -7.15 2.82
CA VAL A 73 2.40 -8.22 2.00
C VAL A 73 2.29 -9.50 2.82
N ASN A 74 1.14 -10.17 2.74
CA ASN A 74 0.98 -11.50 3.31
C ASN A 74 1.53 -12.54 2.31
N ALA A 75 2.86 -12.67 2.26
CA ALA A 75 3.56 -13.46 1.25
C ALA A 75 3.18 -14.95 1.27
N GLU A 76 2.96 -15.52 2.45
CA GLU A 76 2.55 -16.93 2.60
C GLU A 76 1.17 -17.16 2.00
N THR A 77 0.20 -16.31 2.34
CA THR A 77 -1.15 -16.44 1.78
C THR A 77 -1.17 -16.09 0.29
N ALA A 78 -0.37 -15.10 -0.14
CA ALA A 78 -0.20 -14.76 -1.54
C ALA A 78 0.32 -15.96 -2.35
N GLN A 79 1.35 -16.65 -1.85
CA GLN A 79 1.89 -17.85 -2.48
C GLN A 79 0.86 -18.98 -2.52
N ARG A 80 0.16 -19.24 -1.41
CA ARG A 80 -0.91 -20.26 -1.38
C ARG A 80 -2.00 -19.96 -2.41
N ASN A 81 -2.50 -18.72 -2.45
CA ASN A 81 -3.54 -18.32 -3.38
C ASN A 81 -3.08 -18.45 -4.84
N ILE A 82 -1.82 -18.09 -5.15
CA ILE A 82 -1.25 -18.27 -6.49
C ILE A 82 -1.15 -19.76 -6.83
N SER A 83 -0.63 -20.60 -5.92
CA SER A 83 -0.53 -22.04 -6.12
C SER A 83 -1.90 -22.70 -6.36
N GLU A 84 -2.92 -22.31 -5.61
CA GLU A 84 -4.30 -22.78 -5.81
C GLU A 84 -4.85 -22.34 -7.17
N ILE A 85 -4.62 -21.09 -7.59
CA ILE A 85 -5.03 -20.60 -8.91
C ILE A 85 -4.34 -21.39 -10.01
N LEU A 86 -3.03 -21.61 -9.92
CA LEU A 86 -2.27 -22.34 -10.94
C LEU A 86 -2.74 -23.80 -11.03
N TYR A 87 -2.84 -24.49 -9.89
CA TYR A 87 -3.32 -25.87 -9.83
C TYR A 87 -4.73 -26.02 -10.41
N ASN A 88 -5.66 -25.14 -10.04
CA ASN A 88 -7.04 -25.19 -10.52
C ASN A 88 -7.17 -24.87 -12.02
N ASN A 89 -6.19 -24.20 -12.62
CA ASN A 89 -6.16 -23.88 -14.04
C ASN A 89 -5.27 -24.84 -14.86
N GLY A 90 -4.73 -25.89 -14.26
CA GLY A 90 -3.95 -26.93 -14.94
C GLY A 90 -2.53 -26.49 -15.35
N TYR A 91 -1.95 -25.53 -14.62
CA TYR A 91 -0.56 -25.10 -14.77
C TYR A 91 0.38 -25.79 -13.79
#